data_AF-A0A0D2HHW3-F1
#
_entry.id   AF-A0A0D2HHW3-F1
#
_cell.length_a   1.000
_cell.length_b   1.000
_cell.length_c   1.000
_cell.angle_alpha   90.00
_cell.angle_beta   90.00
_cell.angle_gamma   90.00
#
_symmetry.space_group_name_H-M   'P 1'
#
loop_
_entity.id
_entity.type
_entity.pdbx_description
1 polymer ?
#
loop_
_entity_poly.entity_id
_entity_poly.type
_entity_poly.pdbx_seq_one_letter_code
_entity_poly.pdbx_strand_id
1 'polypeptide(L)'
;MSYICEGTVWPDVDISTETKALLNRFFELADLNSPEAGPLMADEVFSADAVVKSGKQRVSGSNAIRNSRKNAWDHIQKRRHHISRVYFRDQGCMDLMLLGELQAELKSGTVVHQEFCARAVAEERSANEGPRLTLYQVWAISDLLDKNDVSNFKEWAAANIHGSLKSLEKLACSVTRVTGEILSTDDPSKLSLIFQVLVGSVLVIAPWYGGIVLPAKTITQPLAAGCTVVFKASELSPRTHHLVAKMFIDAGLPAGALNVVQTRREDAENVTRAVIAHPAILLMELGGKCPTIVLDDTDVSNAAPKCIVAFVFVFHQYYLRLCRKFDMTDTLGSFLLHGQICFSTKLIIVLEAIAEKFTAEFRAKAQNRQPVDVVSKRIIDNTNSLVEDARAKGCEFVLGAGMPGFVRPSALQPIILTNVTKDMAIYDSESFGPSVSLYIVKTEDEAVALANSSAYGLNAAVYSQNVTRALRVARQIECGTI
;
A
#
# COMPACT_ATOMS: atom_id res chain seq x y z
N MET A 1 -9.38 -38.06 -4.82
CA MET A 1 -8.72 -37.13 -3.87
C MET A 1 -9.49 -35.83 -3.94
N SER A 2 -10.11 -35.41 -2.84
CA SER A 2 -10.95 -34.20 -2.77
C SER A 2 -10.14 -32.93 -3.11
N TYR A 3 -10.76 -31.97 -3.79
CA TYR A 3 -10.18 -30.66 -4.13
C TYR A 3 -10.21 -29.70 -2.92
N ILE A 4 -11.17 -29.93 -2.02
CA ILE A 4 -11.13 -29.51 -0.62
C ILE A 4 -10.16 -30.47 0.09
N CYS A 5 -8.99 -29.99 0.47
CA CYS A 5 -7.96 -30.86 1.02
C CYS A 5 -8.18 -31.13 2.50
N GLU A 6 -7.58 -32.21 3.03
CA GLU A 6 -7.60 -32.52 4.48
C GLU A 6 -7.07 -31.36 5.37
N GLY A 7 -6.40 -30.37 4.78
CA GLY A 7 -5.94 -29.15 5.44
C GLY A 7 -6.67 -27.85 5.07
N THR A 8 -7.79 -27.88 4.33
CA THR A 8 -8.56 -26.66 4.03
C THR A 8 -9.13 -26.08 5.32
N VAL A 9 -8.74 -24.83 5.65
CA VAL A 9 -9.26 -24.13 6.83
C VAL A 9 -10.65 -23.56 6.49
N TRP A 10 -11.67 -24.05 7.19
CA TRP A 10 -13.06 -23.60 7.08
C TRP A 10 -13.35 -22.48 8.10
N PRO A 11 -14.34 -21.61 7.84
CA PRO A 11 -14.77 -20.62 8.81
C PRO A 11 -15.48 -21.31 10.00
N ASP A 12 -15.49 -20.65 11.17
CA ASP A 12 -16.20 -21.11 12.38
C ASP A 12 -17.74 -20.93 12.27
N VAL A 13 -18.29 -21.25 11.11
CA VAL A 13 -19.72 -21.24 10.79
C VAL A 13 -20.05 -22.58 10.15
N ASP A 14 -21.18 -23.17 10.51
CA ASP A 14 -21.57 -24.48 9.97
C ASP A 14 -21.93 -24.35 8.48
N ILE A 15 -21.02 -24.79 7.63
CA ILE A 15 -21.23 -24.88 6.18
C ILE A 15 -21.73 -26.29 5.87
N SER A 16 -22.94 -26.36 5.29
CA SER A 16 -23.63 -27.62 4.98
C SER A 16 -22.77 -28.58 4.15
N THR A 17 -22.94 -29.87 4.39
CA THR A 17 -22.21 -30.94 3.70
C THR A 17 -22.46 -30.89 2.19
N GLU A 18 -23.68 -30.52 1.81
CA GLU A 18 -24.14 -30.34 0.44
C GLU A 18 -23.41 -29.19 -0.26
N THR A 19 -23.16 -28.08 0.45
CA THR A 19 -22.40 -26.94 -0.11
C THR A 19 -20.92 -27.31 -0.30
N LYS A 20 -20.33 -28.05 0.64
CA LYS A 20 -18.96 -28.57 0.48
C LYS A 20 -18.87 -29.53 -0.70
N ALA A 21 -19.86 -30.42 -0.86
CA ALA A 21 -19.95 -31.32 -1.99
C ALA A 21 -20.12 -30.57 -3.33
N LEU A 22 -20.94 -29.52 -3.36
CA LEU A 22 -21.13 -28.65 -4.53
C LEU A 22 -19.82 -27.98 -4.96
N LEU A 23 -19.06 -27.41 -4.02
CA LEU A 23 -17.76 -26.81 -4.31
C LEU A 23 -16.76 -27.84 -4.83
N ASN A 24 -16.72 -29.02 -4.21
CA ASN A 24 -15.84 -30.09 -4.68
C ASN A 24 -16.22 -30.52 -6.10
N ARG A 25 -17.52 -30.68 -6.38
CA ARG A 25 -18.03 -31.01 -7.72
C ARG A 25 -17.70 -29.93 -8.76
N PHE A 26 -17.79 -28.65 -8.38
CA PHE A 26 -17.37 -27.55 -9.25
C PHE A 26 -15.90 -27.69 -9.66
N PHE A 27 -14.98 -27.90 -8.71
CA PHE A 27 -13.54 -28.00 -9.03
C PHE A 27 -13.18 -29.31 -9.76
N GLU A 28 -13.88 -30.42 -9.47
CA GLU A 28 -13.79 -31.66 -10.25
C GLU A 28 -14.09 -31.40 -11.72
N LEU A 29 -15.24 -30.80 -12.02
CA LEU A 29 -15.62 -30.45 -13.39
C LEU A 29 -14.72 -29.35 -13.95
N ALA A 30 -14.20 -28.46 -13.11
CA ALA A 30 -13.26 -27.43 -13.50
C ALA A 30 -11.93 -28.01 -14.00
N ASP A 31 -11.49 -29.14 -13.47
CA ASP A 31 -10.23 -29.80 -13.84
C ASP A 31 -10.41 -31.04 -14.71
N LEU A 32 -11.65 -31.40 -15.03
CA LEU A 32 -11.96 -32.47 -15.96
C LEU A 32 -11.71 -32.03 -17.42
N ASN A 33 -10.83 -32.78 -18.10
CA ASN A 33 -10.60 -32.70 -19.54
C ASN A 33 -11.58 -33.62 -20.28
N SER A 34 -12.85 -33.21 -20.32
CA SER A 34 -13.92 -33.91 -21.03
C SER A 34 -14.85 -32.91 -21.71
N PRO A 35 -15.37 -33.20 -22.92
CA PRO A 35 -16.39 -32.38 -23.57
C PRO A 35 -17.69 -32.28 -22.76
N GLU A 36 -17.95 -33.24 -21.87
CA GLU A 36 -19.15 -33.25 -21.00
C GLU A 36 -19.03 -32.33 -19.80
N ALA A 37 -17.81 -31.84 -19.46
CA ALA A 37 -17.60 -31.01 -18.28
C ALA A 37 -18.40 -29.69 -18.33
N GLY A 38 -18.54 -29.08 -19.51
CA GLY A 38 -19.36 -27.88 -19.69
C GLY A 38 -20.85 -28.12 -19.45
N PRO A 39 -21.48 -29.08 -20.15
CA PRO A 39 -22.83 -29.57 -19.87
C PRO A 39 -23.10 -29.85 -18.39
N LEU A 40 -22.29 -30.70 -17.75
CA LEU A 40 -22.49 -31.08 -16.35
C LEU A 40 -22.32 -29.88 -15.42
N MET A 41 -21.40 -28.96 -15.71
CA MET A 41 -21.22 -27.75 -14.91
C MET A 41 -22.45 -26.83 -14.98
N ALA A 42 -23.09 -26.71 -16.15
CA ALA A 42 -24.31 -25.92 -16.30
C ALA A 42 -25.53 -26.56 -15.63
N ASP A 43 -25.62 -27.89 -15.58
CA ASP A 43 -26.80 -28.61 -15.10
C ASP A 43 -26.72 -28.96 -13.61
N GLU A 44 -25.54 -29.34 -13.12
CA GLU A 44 -25.34 -29.84 -11.75
C GLU A 44 -24.83 -28.76 -10.78
N VAL A 45 -24.10 -27.75 -11.27
CA VAL A 45 -23.37 -26.83 -10.39
C VAL A 45 -23.98 -25.44 -10.34
N PHE A 46 -24.35 -24.88 -11.50
CA PHE A 46 -24.82 -23.50 -11.59
C PHE A 46 -26.35 -23.39 -11.70
N SER A 47 -26.91 -22.29 -11.19
CA SER A 47 -28.30 -21.92 -11.47
C SER A 47 -28.48 -21.43 -12.91
N ALA A 48 -29.73 -21.44 -13.39
CA ALA A 48 -30.04 -21.07 -14.77
C ALA A 48 -29.67 -19.61 -15.14
N ASP A 49 -29.67 -18.74 -14.14
CA ASP A 49 -29.36 -17.32 -14.19
C ASP A 49 -27.94 -17.00 -13.70
N ALA A 50 -27.13 -18.03 -13.40
CA ALA A 50 -25.83 -17.85 -12.78
C ALA A 50 -24.87 -17.02 -13.62
N VAL A 51 -23.95 -16.34 -12.92
CA VAL A 51 -22.90 -15.53 -13.52
C VAL A 51 -21.54 -16.09 -13.15
N VAL A 52 -20.70 -16.34 -14.16
CA VAL A 52 -19.29 -16.72 -13.99
C VAL A 52 -18.40 -15.58 -14.50
N LYS A 53 -17.43 -15.16 -13.67
CA LYS A 53 -16.50 -14.07 -13.99
C LYS A 53 -15.06 -14.54 -13.81
N SER A 54 -14.21 -14.30 -14.81
CA SER A 54 -12.77 -14.59 -14.76
C SER A 54 -12.01 -13.45 -15.46
N GLY A 55 -11.31 -12.62 -14.69
CA GLY A 55 -10.69 -11.40 -15.23
C GLY A 55 -11.74 -10.49 -15.92
N LYS A 56 -11.51 -10.16 -17.20
CA LYS A 56 -12.46 -9.36 -18.02
C LYS A 56 -13.60 -10.19 -18.62
N GLN A 57 -13.55 -11.52 -18.55
CA GLN A 57 -14.56 -12.39 -19.12
C GLN A 57 -15.76 -12.52 -18.18
N ARG A 58 -16.96 -12.40 -18.74
CA ARG A 58 -18.24 -12.63 -18.05
C ARG A 58 -19.09 -13.58 -18.88
N VAL A 59 -19.50 -14.67 -18.26
CA VAL A 59 -20.40 -15.69 -18.81
C VAL A 59 -21.67 -15.69 -17.95
N SER A 60 -22.84 -15.68 -18.58
CA SER A 60 -24.12 -15.60 -17.88
C SER A 60 -25.12 -16.59 -18.46
N GLY A 61 -25.76 -17.36 -17.59
CA GLY A 61 -26.81 -18.31 -17.93
C GLY A 61 -26.32 -19.67 -18.46
N SER A 62 -27.17 -20.69 -18.34
CA SER A 62 -26.82 -22.11 -18.58
C SER A 62 -26.19 -22.37 -19.95
N ASN A 63 -26.71 -21.77 -21.02
CA ASN A 63 -26.18 -21.97 -22.37
C ASN A 63 -24.75 -21.43 -22.52
N ALA A 64 -24.45 -20.28 -21.91
CA ALA A 64 -23.12 -19.70 -21.97
C ALA A 64 -22.13 -20.49 -21.10
N ILE A 65 -22.57 -20.93 -19.91
CA ILE A 65 -21.76 -21.78 -19.01
C ILE A 65 -21.45 -23.13 -19.66
N ARG A 66 -22.45 -23.77 -20.30
CA ARG A 66 -22.29 -25.02 -21.04
C ARG A 66 -21.19 -24.94 -22.11
N ASN A 67 -21.10 -23.80 -22.78
CA ASN A 67 -20.12 -23.56 -23.84
C ASN A 67 -18.79 -22.98 -23.35
N SER A 68 -18.72 -22.49 -22.10
CA SER A 68 -17.55 -21.77 -21.56
C SER A 68 -16.25 -22.60 -21.53
N ARG A 69 -16.37 -23.92 -21.59
CA ARG A 69 -15.25 -24.87 -21.47
C ARG A 69 -14.76 -25.44 -22.80
N LYS A 70 -15.39 -25.12 -23.94
CA LYS A 70 -15.06 -25.71 -25.25
C LYS A 70 -13.58 -25.59 -25.62
N ASN A 71 -12.96 -24.46 -25.29
CA ASN A 71 -11.56 -24.15 -25.63
C ASN A 71 -10.63 -24.18 -24.40
N ALA A 72 -11.12 -24.65 -23.24
CA ALA A 72 -10.39 -24.56 -21.97
C ALA A 72 -9.12 -25.43 -21.93
N TRP A 73 -8.98 -26.38 -22.86
CA TRP A 73 -7.90 -27.36 -22.93
C TRP A 73 -7.05 -27.23 -24.21
N ASP A 74 -7.24 -26.16 -24.98
CA ASP A 74 -6.51 -25.95 -26.24
C ASP A 74 -5.01 -25.84 -26.00
N HIS A 75 -4.61 -25.15 -24.92
CA HIS A 75 -3.22 -24.92 -24.52
C HIS A 75 -2.79 -25.64 -23.23
N ILE A 76 -3.75 -26.19 -22.49
CA ILE A 76 -3.53 -26.86 -21.19
C ILE A 76 -3.51 -28.38 -21.40
N GLN A 77 -2.49 -29.04 -20.87
CA GLN A 77 -2.38 -30.51 -20.86
C GLN A 77 -2.98 -31.10 -19.59
N LYS A 78 -2.64 -30.53 -18.43
CA LYS A 78 -3.19 -30.91 -17.12
C LYS A 78 -3.36 -29.67 -16.27
N ARG A 79 -4.35 -29.66 -15.38
CA ARG A 79 -4.43 -28.65 -14.32
C ARG A 79 -5.09 -29.20 -13.07
N ARG A 80 -4.81 -28.56 -11.95
CA ARG A 80 -5.40 -28.91 -10.66
C ARG A 80 -5.51 -27.68 -9.76
N HIS A 81 -6.71 -27.46 -9.22
CA HIS A 81 -6.96 -26.50 -8.16
C HIS A 81 -6.74 -27.13 -6.78
N HIS A 82 -6.30 -26.31 -5.85
CA HIS A 82 -6.15 -26.62 -4.44
C HIS A 82 -6.74 -25.48 -3.60
N ILE A 83 -7.71 -25.76 -2.73
CA ILE A 83 -8.33 -24.74 -1.87
C ILE A 83 -7.66 -24.78 -0.50
N SER A 84 -6.98 -23.69 -0.13
CA SER A 84 -6.26 -23.60 1.14
C SER A 84 -7.14 -23.07 2.28
N ARG A 85 -8.04 -22.13 1.98
CA ARG A 85 -8.90 -21.50 2.99
C ARG A 85 -10.23 -21.01 2.42
N VAL A 86 -11.28 -21.10 3.23
CA VAL A 86 -12.61 -20.58 2.93
C VAL A 86 -13.02 -19.57 3.99
N TYR A 87 -13.57 -18.44 3.57
CA TYR A 87 -14.16 -17.41 4.42
C TYR A 87 -15.65 -17.29 4.14
N PHE A 88 -16.42 -16.98 5.18
CA PHE A 88 -17.85 -16.76 5.11
C PHE A 88 -18.17 -15.28 5.21
N ARG A 89 -19.08 -14.77 4.36
CA ARG A 89 -19.37 -13.33 4.28
C ARG A 89 -20.74 -12.91 4.81
N ASP A 90 -21.79 -13.72 4.63
CA ASP A 90 -23.17 -13.33 4.95
C ASP A 90 -24.01 -14.55 5.34
N GLN A 91 -24.84 -14.42 6.38
CA GLN A 91 -25.73 -15.48 6.87
C GLN A 91 -27.00 -15.68 6.02
N GLY A 92 -27.41 -14.67 5.23
CA GLY A 92 -28.64 -14.74 4.43
C GLY A 92 -28.51 -15.45 3.08
N CYS A 93 -27.28 -15.61 2.57
CA CYS A 93 -26.95 -16.35 1.37
C CYS A 93 -25.56 -16.98 1.52
N MET A 94 -25.33 -18.17 0.99
CA MET A 94 -24.05 -18.88 1.17
C MET A 94 -22.95 -18.22 0.32
N ASP A 95 -22.43 -17.09 0.80
CA ASP A 95 -21.44 -16.24 0.14
C ASP A 95 -20.04 -16.52 0.70
N LEU A 96 -19.27 -17.26 -0.09
CA LEU A 96 -17.98 -17.81 0.28
C LEU A 96 -16.87 -17.10 -0.48
N MET A 97 -15.77 -16.82 0.21
CA MET A 97 -14.53 -16.39 -0.40
C MET A 97 -13.47 -17.48 -0.24
N LEU A 98 -12.95 -17.95 -1.37
CA LEU A 98 -12.03 -19.07 -1.48
C LEU A 98 -10.63 -18.52 -1.78
N LEU A 99 -9.64 -18.97 -1.03
CA LEU A 99 -8.23 -18.81 -1.38
C LEU A 99 -7.66 -20.17 -1.80
N GLY A 100 -6.88 -20.16 -2.87
CA GLY A 100 -6.32 -21.39 -3.40
C GLY A 100 -5.21 -21.17 -4.41
N GLU A 101 -4.71 -22.28 -4.91
CA GLU A 101 -3.65 -22.35 -5.91
C GLU A 101 -4.10 -23.20 -7.09
N LEU A 102 -3.70 -22.78 -8.28
CA LEU A 102 -3.84 -23.52 -9.52
C LEU A 102 -2.45 -23.94 -10.00
N GLN A 103 -2.25 -25.23 -10.18
CA GLN A 103 -1.10 -25.79 -10.87
C GLN A 103 -1.55 -26.28 -12.25
N ALA A 104 -0.94 -25.78 -13.33
CA ALA A 104 -1.26 -26.18 -14.69
C ALA A 104 0.00 -26.52 -15.48
N GLU A 105 -0.03 -27.64 -16.21
CA GLU A 105 0.97 -28.04 -17.19
C GLU A 105 0.43 -27.70 -18.57
N LEU A 106 1.14 -26.84 -19.31
CA LEU A 106 0.80 -26.48 -20.67
C LEU A 106 1.30 -27.53 -21.65
N LYS A 107 0.68 -27.62 -22.83
CA LYS A 107 1.15 -28.54 -23.90
C LYS A 107 2.57 -28.24 -24.39
N SER A 108 3.11 -27.06 -24.08
CA SER A 108 4.51 -26.69 -24.30
C SER A 108 5.49 -27.34 -23.31
N GLY A 109 5.01 -28.06 -22.29
CA GLY A 109 5.81 -28.57 -21.18
C GLY A 109 6.06 -27.55 -20.06
N THR A 110 5.53 -26.32 -20.18
CA THR A 110 5.67 -25.29 -19.15
C THR A 110 4.72 -25.57 -17.98
N VAL A 111 5.24 -25.56 -16.75
CA VAL A 111 4.42 -25.64 -15.53
C VAL A 111 4.17 -24.23 -14.99
N VAL A 112 2.90 -23.92 -14.75
CA VAL A 112 2.42 -22.65 -14.22
C VAL A 112 1.83 -22.89 -12.83
N HIS A 113 2.27 -22.09 -11.87
CA HIS A 113 1.69 -21.99 -10.54
C HIS A 113 1.05 -20.62 -10.38
N GLN A 114 -0.23 -20.58 -10.03
CA GLN A 114 -0.98 -19.34 -9.89
C GLN A 114 -1.87 -19.37 -8.66
N GLU A 115 -1.61 -18.49 -7.70
CA GLU A 115 -2.51 -18.26 -6.59
C GLU A 115 -3.76 -17.50 -7.07
N PHE A 116 -4.91 -17.82 -6.50
CA PHE A 116 -6.18 -17.17 -6.82
C PHE A 116 -7.01 -16.88 -5.58
N CYS A 117 -7.86 -15.87 -5.71
CA CYS A 117 -8.99 -15.62 -4.83
C CYS A 117 -10.26 -15.80 -5.65
N ALA A 118 -11.28 -16.44 -5.09
CA ALA A 118 -12.58 -16.56 -5.74
C ALA A 118 -13.71 -16.25 -4.78
N ARG A 119 -14.80 -15.69 -5.30
CA ARG A 119 -16.07 -15.55 -4.59
C ARG A 119 -17.08 -16.51 -5.20
N ALA A 120 -17.65 -17.39 -4.37
CA ALA A 120 -18.69 -18.33 -4.74
C ALA A 120 -19.95 -18.02 -3.92
N VAL A 121 -21.05 -17.70 -4.59
CA VAL A 121 -22.35 -17.53 -3.93
C VAL A 121 -23.21 -18.72 -4.30
N ALA A 122 -23.65 -19.46 -3.29
CA ALA A 122 -24.60 -20.54 -3.42
C ALA A 122 -25.96 -20.13 -2.87
N GLU A 123 -27.01 -20.66 -3.49
CA GLU A 123 -28.38 -20.57 -3.01
C GLU A 123 -28.87 -21.99 -2.71
N GLU A 124 -29.48 -22.17 -1.55
CA GLU A 124 -30.17 -23.41 -1.21
C GLU A 124 -31.52 -23.44 -1.91
N ARG A 125 -31.78 -24.54 -2.62
CA ARG A 125 -33.07 -24.80 -3.27
C ARG A 125 -33.87 -25.82 -2.48
N SER A 126 -35.08 -26.12 -2.95
CA SER A 126 -35.91 -27.17 -2.37
C SER A 126 -35.12 -28.48 -2.18
N ALA A 127 -35.50 -29.27 -1.16
CA ALA A 127 -34.76 -30.46 -0.72
C ALA A 127 -34.43 -31.48 -1.82
N ASN A 128 -35.15 -31.46 -2.96
CA ASN A 128 -34.94 -32.38 -4.08
C ASN A 128 -33.91 -31.88 -5.13
N GLU A 129 -33.55 -30.59 -5.14
CA GLU A 129 -32.65 -30.03 -6.16
C GLU A 129 -31.21 -29.83 -5.66
N GLY A 130 -31.02 -29.68 -4.34
CA GLY A 130 -29.73 -29.36 -3.72
C GLY A 130 -29.25 -27.93 -4.04
N PRO A 131 -28.17 -27.46 -3.40
CA PRO A 131 -27.68 -26.09 -3.61
C PRO A 131 -27.11 -25.90 -5.02
N ARG A 132 -27.14 -24.66 -5.52
CA ARG A 132 -26.53 -24.27 -6.81
C ARG A 132 -25.77 -22.96 -6.66
N LEU A 133 -24.69 -22.81 -7.42
CA LEU A 133 -23.95 -21.55 -7.52
C LEU A 133 -24.72 -20.56 -8.38
N THR A 134 -24.99 -19.38 -7.83
CA THR A 134 -25.57 -18.24 -8.57
C THR A 134 -24.47 -17.28 -9.04
N LEU A 135 -23.32 -17.28 -8.37
CA LEU A 135 -22.15 -16.51 -8.76
C LEU A 135 -20.87 -17.32 -8.52
N TYR A 136 -19.99 -17.36 -9.51
CA TYR A 136 -18.59 -17.70 -9.31
C TYR A 136 -17.72 -16.64 -9.96
N GLN A 137 -16.93 -15.92 -9.15
CA GLN A 137 -16.01 -14.91 -9.64
C GLN A 137 -14.61 -15.25 -9.17
N VAL A 138 -13.70 -15.49 -10.09
CA VAL A 138 -12.30 -15.77 -9.79
C VAL A 138 -11.41 -14.63 -10.24
N TRP A 139 -10.40 -14.38 -9.43
CA TRP A 139 -9.30 -13.49 -9.73
C TRP A 139 -8.00 -14.23 -9.50
N ALA A 140 -7.13 -14.26 -10.51
CA ALA A 140 -5.73 -14.53 -10.21
C ALA A 140 -5.25 -13.44 -9.25
N ILE A 141 -4.52 -13.80 -8.19
CA ILE A 141 -3.92 -12.79 -7.32
C ILE A 141 -3.01 -11.88 -8.15
N SER A 142 -2.42 -12.41 -9.22
CA SER A 142 -1.64 -11.64 -10.18
C SER A 142 -2.44 -10.63 -11.03
N ASP A 143 -3.76 -10.81 -11.20
CA ASP A 143 -4.69 -9.95 -11.96
C ASP A 143 -5.49 -8.98 -11.08
N LEU A 144 -5.70 -9.31 -9.80
CA LEU A 144 -6.12 -8.33 -8.77
C LEU A 144 -5.07 -7.21 -8.57
N LEU A 145 -3.86 -7.48 -9.06
CA LEU A 145 -2.66 -6.65 -8.99
C LEU A 145 -2.25 -6.23 -10.41
N ASP A 146 -3.23 -5.88 -11.25
CA ASP A 146 -3.21 -5.59 -12.70
C ASP A 146 -1.81 -5.38 -13.31
N LYS A 147 -1.45 -6.19 -14.32
CA LYS A 147 -0.13 -6.16 -14.99
C LYS A 147 0.13 -4.88 -15.81
N ASN A 148 -0.89 -4.04 -16.02
CA ASN A 148 -0.72 -2.74 -16.66
C ASN A 148 -0.71 -1.57 -15.69
N ASP A 149 -0.84 -1.83 -14.38
CA ASP A 149 -0.97 -0.79 -13.38
C ASP A 149 0.20 -0.89 -12.40
N VAL A 150 1.12 0.06 -12.53
CA VAL A 150 2.26 0.28 -11.63
C VAL A 150 3.18 -0.95 -11.52
N SER A 151 4.29 -0.96 -12.27
CA SER A 151 5.33 -2.00 -12.27
C SER A 151 6.01 -2.29 -10.91
N ASN A 152 5.46 -1.82 -9.80
CA ASN A 152 5.93 -1.99 -8.43
C ASN A 152 4.79 -2.28 -7.41
N PHE A 153 3.53 -2.46 -7.83
CA PHE A 153 2.41 -2.60 -6.88
C PHE A 153 2.47 -3.90 -6.06
N LYS A 154 2.90 -5.01 -6.68
CA LYS A 154 3.04 -6.31 -6.01
C LYS A 154 4.12 -6.26 -4.94
N GLU A 155 5.26 -5.68 -5.28
CA GLU A 155 6.40 -5.48 -4.40
C GLU A 155 6.02 -4.53 -3.26
N TRP A 156 5.31 -3.43 -3.55
CA TRP A 156 4.81 -2.49 -2.56
C TRP A 156 3.79 -3.12 -1.61
N ALA A 157 2.83 -3.90 -2.13
CA ALA A 157 1.85 -4.63 -1.33
C ALA A 157 2.50 -5.68 -0.44
N ALA A 158 3.44 -6.47 -0.97
CA ALA A 158 4.21 -7.44 -0.21
C ALA A 158 5.05 -6.76 0.89
N ALA A 159 5.68 -5.63 0.58
CA ALA A 159 6.43 -4.84 1.55
C ALA A 159 5.52 -4.24 2.65
N ASN A 160 4.31 -3.83 2.30
CA ASN A 160 3.28 -3.39 3.26
C ASN A 160 2.89 -4.51 4.22
N ILE A 161 2.57 -5.71 3.71
CA ILE A 161 2.17 -6.86 4.53
C ILE A 161 3.32 -7.26 5.46
N HIS A 162 4.51 -7.48 4.91
CA HIS A 162 5.64 -7.95 5.68
C HIS A 162 6.13 -6.89 6.69
N GLY A 163 6.12 -5.62 6.30
CA GLY A 163 6.40 -4.50 7.19
C GLY A 163 5.42 -4.43 8.36
N SER A 164 4.14 -4.73 8.12
CA SER A 164 3.12 -4.80 9.16
C SER A 164 3.42 -5.89 10.18
N LEU A 165 3.60 -7.14 9.72
CA LEU A 165 3.86 -8.29 10.58
C LEU A 165 5.04 -8.06 11.52
N LYS A 166 6.17 -7.59 10.97
CA LYS A 166 7.35 -7.28 11.78
C LYS A 166 7.15 -6.15 12.76
N SER A 167 6.40 -5.12 12.36
CA SER A 167 6.09 -4.01 13.26
C SER A 167 5.25 -4.50 14.44
N LEU A 168 4.27 -5.38 14.18
CA LEU A 168 3.44 -6.00 15.20
C LEU A 168 4.28 -6.87 16.15
N GLU A 169 5.09 -7.78 15.61
CA GLU A 169 5.97 -8.67 16.40
C GLU A 169 6.93 -7.86 17.28
N LYS A 170 7.58 -6.85 16.71
CA LYS A 170 8.53 -6.00 17.46
C LYS A 170 7.83 -5.26 18.59
N LEU A 171 6.64 -4.73 18.33
CA LEU A 171 5.88 -3.98 19.33
C LEU A 171 5.37 -4.91 20.44
N ALA A 172 4.87 -6.09 20.08
CA ALA A 172 4.46 -7.13 21.03
C ALA A 172 5.62 -7.51 21.98
N CYS A 173 6.84 -7.63 21.47
CA CYS A 173 8.04 -7.87 22.29
C CYS A 173 8.46 -6.67 23.17
N SER A 174 7.93 -5.47 22.91
CA SER A 174 8.32 -4.24 23.59
C SER A 174 7.33 -3.80 24.66
N VAL A 175 6.12 -4.38 24.73
CA VAL A 175 5.08 -3.98 25.69
C VAL A 175 5.50 -4.15 27.15
N THR A 176 6.36 -5.12 27.44
CA THR A 176 6.92 -5.37 28.78
C THR A 176 8.04 -4.39 29.16
N ARG A 177 8.46 -3.52 28.25
CA ARG A 177 9.54 -2.53 28.48
C ARG A 177 9.01 -1.15 28.90
N VAL A 178 7.70 -0.99 29.06
CA VAL A 178 7.12 0.26 29.56
C VAL A 178 7.36 0.31 31.08
N THR A 179 8.43 0.99 31.48
CA THR A 179 8.85 1.11 32.89
C THR A 179 8.82 2.57 33.34
N GLY A 180 8.50 2.79 34.62
CA GLY A 180 8.77 4.06 35.30
C GLY A 180 10.25 4.21 35.68
N GLU A 181 10.59 5.35 36.27
CA GLU A 181 11.95 5.65 36.74
C GLU A 181 11.93 6.10 38.20
N ILE A 182 12.99 5.75 38.95
CA ILE A 182 13.26 6.33 40.27
C ILE A 182 14.43 7.29 40.08
N LEU A 183 14.20 8.57 40.35
CA LEU A 183 15.23 9.59 40.18
C LEU A 183 15.97 9.83 41.48
N SER A 184 17.28 10.08 41.40
CA SER A 184 18.05 10.56 42.53
C SER A 184 17.59 11.96 42.93
N THR A 185 17.46 12.18 44.23
CA THR A 185 17.11 13.48 44.83
C THR A 185 18.29 13.96 45.68
N ASP A 186 18.56 15.27 45.67
CA ASP A 186 19.59 15.86 46.53
C ASP A 186 19.17 15.90 48.01
N ASP A 187 17.87 15.71 48.27
CA ASP A 187 17.27 15.71 49.59
C ASP A 187 16.91 14.26 49.99
N PRO A 188 17.65 13.65 50.93
CA PRO A 188 17.47 12.25 51.31
C PRO A 188 16.11 11.96 51.96
N SER A 189 15.32 12.99 52.29
CA SER A 189 13.95 12.82 52.80
C SER A 189 12.89 12.67 51.69
N LYS A 190 13.27 12.85 50.42
CA LYS A 190 12.33 12.88 49.28
C LYS A 190 12.53 11.70 48.34
N LEU A 191 11.42 11.05 47.98
CA LEU A 191 11.35 10.05 46.93
C LEU A 191 10.80 10.67 45.64
N SER A 192 11.53 10.54 44.52
CA SER A 192 11.10 10.98 43.19
C SER A 192 10.83 9.77 42.29
N LEU A 193 9.59 9.68 41.76
CA LEU A 193 9.13 8.57 40.91
C LEU A 193 8.49 9.15 39.64
N ILE A 194 8.83 8.56 38.51
CA ILE A 194 8.16 8.78 37.22
C ILE A 194 7.34 7.54 36.92
N PHE A 195 6.04 7.71 36.71
CA PHE A 195 5.15 6.65 36.23
C PHE A 195 4.78 6.89 34.78
N GLN A 196 4.70 5.82 34.00
CA GLN A 196 4.07 5.84 32.69
C GLN A 196 2.59 5.50 32.88
N VAL A 197 1.71 6.38 32.39
CA VAL A 197 0.25 6.20 32.50
C VAL A 197 -0.38 6.16 31.11
N LEU A 198 -1.48 5.42 31.00
CA LEU A 198 -2.26 5.33 29.77
C LEU A 198 -2.90 6.70 29.44
N VAL A 199 -2.81 7.10 28.17
CA VAL A 199 -3.37 8.39 27.71
C VAL A 199 -4.89 8.33 27.46
N GLY A 200 -5.47 7.14 27.30
CA GLY A 200 -6.91 6.95 27.13
C GLY A 200 -7.31 6.56 25.72
N SER A 201 -8.15 7.37 25.06
CA SER A 201 -8.65 7.09 23.71
C SER A 201 -7.86 7.87 22.66
N VAL A 202 -7.46 7.19 21.58
CA VAL A 202 -6.63 7.79 20.52
C VAL A 202 -7.37 7.73 19.19
N LEU A 203 -7.52 8.89 18.55
CA LEU A 203 -7.97 8.97 17.17
C LEU A 203 -6.76 8.76 16.25
N VAL A 204 -6.87 7.72 15.43
CA VAL A 204 -5.87 7.35 14.43
C VAL A 204 -6.45 7.60 13.05
N ILE A 205 -5.75 8.39 12.24
CA ILE A 205 -6.10 8.62 10.83
C ILE A 205 -4.97 8.05 9.98
N ALA A 206 -5.19 6.89 9.36
CA ALA A 206 -4.20 6.30 8.48
C ALA A 206 -4.46 6.68 7.01
N PRO A 207 -3.41 6.98 6.23
CA PRO A 207 -3.59 7.30 4.82
C PRO A 207 -3.68 6.02 3.97
N TRP A 208 -4.04 6.19 2.70
CA TRP A 208 -4.32 5.11 1.75
C TRP A 208 -3.07 4.49 1.10
N TYR A 209 -1.98 5.26 0.94
CA TYR A 209 -0.80 4.85 0.16
C TYR A 209 -0.01 3.72 0.83
N GLY A 210 0.04 3.70 2.16
CA GLY A 210 0.55 2.60 2.96
C GLY A 210 -0.59 1.80 3.59
N GLY A 211 -1.59 1.43 2.78
CA GLY A 211 -2.92 1.01 3.21
C GLY A 211 -3.01 -0.21 4.15
N ILE A 212 -1.91 -0.92 4.39
CA ILE A 212 -1.85 -1.99 5.42
C ILE A 212 -0.86 -1.61 6.52
N VAL A 213 0.36 -1.21 6.16
CA VAL A 213 1.44 -0.98 7.13
C VAL A 213 1.19 0.21 8.05
N LEU A 214 0.63 1.29 7.51
CA LEU A 214 0.35 2.49 8.29
C LEU A 214 -0.80 2.28 9.26
N PRO A 215 -2.00 1.81 8.84
CA PRO A 215 -3.07 1.54 9.80
C PRO A 215 -2.68 0.46 10.80
N ALA A 216 -2.01 -0.62 10.40
CA ALA A 216 -1.56 -1.64 11.35
C ALA A 216 -0.63 -1.04 12.41
N LYS A 217 0.35 -0.22 12.02
CA LYS A 217 1.27 0.43 12.96
C LYS A 217 0.55 1.41 13.88
N THR A 218 -0.25 2.32 13.32
CA THR A 218 -0.90 3.38 14.09
C THR A 218 -2.03 2.88 14.98
N ILE A 219 -2.68 1.77 14.64
CA ILE A 219 -3.63 1.08 15.53
C ILE A 219 -2.88 0.38 16.66
N THR A 220 -1.81 -0.35 16.36
CA THR A 220 -1.19 -1.23 17.35
C THR A 220 -0.40 -0.46 18.40
N GLN A 221 0.24 0.65 18.05
CA GLN A 221 1.01 1.47 19.01
C GLN A 221 0.20 1.90 20.25
N PRO A 222 -0.96 2.56 20.10
CA PRO A 222 -1.82 2.90 21.24
C PRO A 222 -2.40 1.66 21.92
N LEU A 223 -2.83 0.63 21.19
CA LEU A 223 -3.32 -0.63 21.81
C LEU A 223 -2.26 -1.28 22.70
N ALA A 224 -1.00 -1.30 22.25
CA ALA A 224 0.14 -1.85 23.00
C ALA A 224 0.45 -1.04 24.27
N ALA A 225 0.12 0.25 24.29
CA ALA A 225 0.19 1.10 25.48
C ALA A 225 -1.05 0.97 26.39
N GLY A 226 -2.03 0.11 26.04
CA GLY A 226 -3.28 -0.08 26.79
C GLY A 226 -4.37 0.95 26.48
N CYS A 227 -4.21 1.75 25.43
CA CYS A 227 -5.20 2.74 24.99
C CYS A 227 -6.33 2.09 24.17
N THR A 228 -7.44 2.81 24.03
CA THR A 228 -8.48 2.46 23.05
C THR A 228 -8.29 3.27 21.78
N VAL A 229 -8.71 2.74 20.64
CA VAL A 229 -8.48 3.33 19.33
C VAL A 229 -9.79 3.63 18.63
N VAL A 230 -9.90 4.85 18.12
CA VAL A 230 -10.87 5.24 17.10
C VAL A 230 -10.09 5.36 15.79
N PHE A 231 -10.22 4.38 14.91
CA PHE A 231 -9.56 4.34 13.63
C PHE A 231 -10.47 4.93 12.53
N LYS A 232 -10.09 6.09 12.00
CA LYS A 232 -10.75 6.68 10.84
C LYS A 232 -10.15 6.07 9.57
N ALA A 233 -10.93 5.22 8.91
CA ALA A 233 -10.54 4.59 7.65
C ALA A 233 -10.57 5.58 6.49
N SER A 234 -9.60 5.45 5.58
CA SER A 234 -9.51 6.26 4.37
C SER A 234 -10.64 5.91 3.40
N GLU A 235 -11.34 6.93 2.90
CA GLU A 235 -12.34 6.84 1.84
C GLU A 235 -11.76 6.35 0.50
N LEU A 236 -10.44 6.47 0.30
CA LEU A 236 -9.75 5.98 -0.89
C LEU A 236 -9.34 4.51 -0.81
N SER A 237 -9.33 3.92 0.39
CA SER A 237 -8.98 2.51 0.61
C SER A 237 -9.84 1.81 1.67
N PRO A 238 -11.18 1.94 1.62
CA PRO A 238 -12.06 1.51 2.71
C PRO A 238 -12.01 0.00 2.92
N ARG A 239 -12.01 -0.80 1.85
CA ARG A 239 -11.95 -2.27 1.94
C ARG A 239 -10.69 -2.76 2.64
N THR A 240 -9.53 -2.22 2.27
CA THR A 240 -8.25 -2.61 2.85
C THR A 240 -8.17 -2.23 4.33
N HIS A 241 -8.62 -1.01 4.69
CA HIS A 241 -8.60 -0.55 6.07
C HIS A 241 -9.57 -1.33 6.97
N HIS A 242 -10.77 -1.64 6.48
CA HIS A 242 -11.72 -2.49 7.19
C HIS A 242 -11.22 -3.93 7.34
N LEU A 243 -10.49 -4.46 6.35
CA LEU A 243 -9.84 -5.76 6.47
C LEU A 243 -8.77 -5.74 7.57
N VAL A 244 -7.93 -4.71 7.63
CA VAL A 244 -6.92 -4.56 8.71
C VAL A 244 -7.61 -4.53 10.07
N ALA A 245 -8.67 -3.73 10.24
CA ALA A 245 -9.40 -3.68 11.50
C ALA A 245 -10.04 -5.03 11.87
N LYS A 246 -10.63 -5.72 10.89
CA LYS A 246 -11.19 -7.07 11.07
C LYS A 246 -10.13 -8.06 11.56
N MET A 247 -8.88 -7.97 11.07
CA MET A 247 -7.80 -8.85 11.54
C MET A 247 -7.55 -8.72 13.04
N PHE A 248 -7.64 -7.51 13.62
CA PHE A 248 -7.50 -7.32 15.07
C PHE A 248 -8.71 -7.89 15.83
N ILE A 249 -9.92 -7.68 15.31
CA ILE A 249 -11.15 -8.21 15.91
C ILE A 249 -11.12 -9.74 15.91
N ASP A 250 -10.79 -10.36 14.77
CA ASP A 250 -10.70 -11.81 14.61
C ASP A 250 -9.56 -12.41 15.49
N ALA A 251 -8.54 -11.62 15.82
CA ALA A 251 -7.49 -12.01 16.75
C ALA A 251 -7.93 -12.00 18.24
N GLY A 252 -9.17 -11.62 18.52
CA GLY A 252 -9.75 -11.62 19.87
C GLY A 252 -9.58 -10.31 20.65
N LEU A 253 -9.39 -9.18 19.95
CA LEU A 253 -9.31 -7.87 20.61
C LEU A 253 -10.64 -7.57 21.37
N PRO A 254 -10.60 -7.08 22.62
CA PRO A 254 -11.82 -6.79 23.37
C PRO A 254 -12.75 -5.81 22.67
N ALA A 255 -14.06 -6.00 22.85
CA ALA A 255 -15.06 -5.08 22.32
C ALA A 255 -14.80 -3.64 22.82
N GLY A 256 -14.85 -2.67 21.91
CA GLY A 256 -14.58 -1.26 22.20
C GLY A 256 -13.10 -0.85 22.24
N ALA A 257 -12.16 -1.80 22.22
CA ALA A 257 -10.74 -1.48 22.16
C ALA A 257 -10.32 -0.88 20.80
N LEU A 258 -10.93 -1.34 19.70
CA LEU A 258 -10.78 -0.77 18.37
C LEU A 258 -12.16 -0.45 17.79
N ASN A 259 -12.35 0.80 17.40
CA ASN A 259 -13.59 1.31 16.80
C ASN A 259 -13.24 1.88 15.43
N VAL A 260 -14.01 1.55 14.39
CA VAL A 260 -13.73 2.02 13.02
C VAL A 260 -14.77 3.06 12.62
N VAL A 261 -14.30 4.19 12.11
CA VAL A 261 -15.14 5.25 11.55
C VAL A 261 -14.85 5.37 10.06
N GLN A 262 -15.88 5.21 9.24
CA GLN A 262 -15.83 5.51 7.81
C GLN A 262 -16.61 6.78 7.54
N THR A 263 -16.05 7.69 6.75
CA THR A 263 -16.74 8.90 6.32
C THR A 263 -16.65 9.04 4.81
N ARG A 264 -17.60 9.80 4.23
CA ARG A 264 -17.39 10.41 2.91
C ARG A 264 -16.35 11.54 3.04
N ARG A 265 -15.83 12.02 1.91
CA ARG A 265 -14.77 13.04 1.90
C ARG A 265 -15.31 14.39 2.37
N GLU A 266 -16.48 14.77 1.88
CA GLU A 266 -17.19 16.02 2.20
C GLU A 266 -17.53 16.13 3.68
N ASP A 267 -17.72 15.00 4.37
CA ASP A 267 -18.01 14.95 5.80
C ASP A 267 -16.74 14.83 6.67
N ALA A 268 -15.57 14.63 6.06
CA ALA A 268 -14.36 14.26 6.80
C ALA A 268 -13.94 15.32 7.81
N GLU A 269 -14.00 16.60 7.45
CA GLU A 269 -13.67 17.72 8.34
C GLU A 269 -14.62 17.76 9.54
N ASN A 270 -15.94 17.73 9.28
CA ASN A 270 -16.95 17.80 10.33
C ASN A 270 -16.82 16.63 11.31
N VAL A 271 -16.64 15.41 10.80
CA VAL A 271 -16.48 14.23 11.65
C VAL A 271 -15.17 14.28 12.43
N THR A 272 -14.05 14.61 11.79
CA THR A 272 -12.77 14.72 12.49
C THR A 272 -12.83 15.79 13.58
N ARG A 273 -13.40 16.97 13.28
CA ARG A 273 -13.59 18.05 14.25
C ARG A 273 -14.45 17.61 15.43
N ALA A 274 -15.54 16.89 15.19
CA ALA A 274 -16.39 16.37 16.25
C ALA A 274 -15.66 15.37 17.16
N VAL A 275 -14.82 14.50 16.58
CA VAL A 275 -14.07 13.50 17.35
C VAL A 275 -12.95 14.16 18.16
N ILE A 276 -12.16 15.07 17.58
CA ILE A 276 -11.06 15.74 18.31
C ILE A 276 -11.55 16.76 19.35
N ALA A 277 -12.78 17.28 19.21
CA ALA A 277 -13.38 18.15 20.22
C ALA A 277 -13.68 17.41 21.53
N HIS A 278 -13.71 16.07 21.51
CA HIS A 278 -13.90 15.28 22.71
C HIS A 278 -12.62 15.30 23.56
N PRO A 279 -12.67 15.75 24.83
CA PRO A 279 -11.47 15.99 25.65
C PRO A 279 -10.66 14.72 25.95
N ALA A 280 -11.25 13.54 25.79
CA ALA A 280 -10.58 12.26 25.97
C ALA A 280 -9.81 11.76 24.73
N ILE A 281 -9.83 12.50 23.61
CA ILE A 281 -9.22 12.08 22.35
C ILE A 281 -7.87 12.78 22.13
N LEU A 282 -6.84 11.96 21.90
CA LEU A 282 -5.55 12.42 21.36
C LEU A 282 -5.49 12.12 19.86
N LEU A 283 -5.04 13.08 19.05
CA LEU A 283 -4.91 12.94 17.59
C LEU A 283 -3.51 12.43 17.21
N MET A 284 -3.48 11.41 16.37
CA MET A 284 -2.27 10.96 15.68
C MET A 284 -2.51 10.97 14.16
N GLU A 285 -1.77 11.83 13.44
CA GLU A 285 -1.86 12.05 11.99
C GLU A 285 -0.47 11.94 11.34
N LEU A 286 -0.41 11.54 10.06
CA LEU A 286 0.83 11.25 9.33
C LEU A 286 0.89 12.07 8.03
N GLY A 287 1.80 13.05 7.94
CA GLY A 287 2.13 13.82 6.73
C GLY A 287 3.55 14.42 6.75
N GLY A 288 4.06 14.91 5.60
CA GLY A 288 5.34 15.66 5.53
C GLY A 288 5.95 15.82 4.12
N LYS A 289 6.82 16.82 3.94
CA LYS A 289 7.70 17.05 2.76
C LYS A 289 9.15 16.80 3.19
N CYS A 290 9.92 16.04 2.41
CA CYS A 290 11.22 15.53 2.85
C CYS A 290 12.41 16.13 2.06
N PRO A 291 13.25 16.97 2.68
CA PRO A 291 14.47 17.50 2.05
C PRO A 291 15.54 16.41 1.82
N THR A 292 16.40 16.58 0.82
CA THR A 292 17.55 15.71 0.57
C THR A 292 18.74 16.56 0.14
N ILE A 293 19.85 16.49 0.87
CA ILE A 293 21.07 17.27 0.62
C ILE A 293 22.17 16.39 0.02
N VAL A 294 22.76 16.81 -1.10
CA VAL A 294 23.84 16.13 -1.81
C VAL A 294 25.09 17.01 -1.77
N LEU A 295 26.12 16.60 -1.01
CA LEU A 295 27.37 17.34 -0.87
C LEU A 295 28.32 17.11 -2.06
N ASP A 296 29.28 18.01 -2.25
CA ASP A 296 30.24 18.06 -3.37
C ASP A 296 31.25 16.91 -3.40
N ASP A 297 31.48 16.24 -2.26
CA ASP A 297 32.33 15.05 -2.19
C ASP A 297 31.58 13.75 -2.49
N THR A 298 30.31 13.84 -2.89
CA THR A 298 29.46 12.68 -3.14
C THR A 298 29.82 11.96 -4.43
N ASP A 299 29.83 10.62 -4.40
CA ASP A 299 29.80 9.82 -5.63
C ASP A 299 28.43 9.99 -6.32
N VAL A 300 28.41 10.85 -7.34
CA VAL A 300 27.21 11.20 -8.12
C VAL A 300 26.55 9.96 -8.73
N SER A 301 27.35 8.99 -9.21
CA SER A 301 26.85 7.76 -9.85
C SER A 301 26.09 6.86 -8.89
N ASN A 302 26.30 7.06 -7.59
CA ASN A 302 25.62 6.38 -6.51
C ASN A 302 24.49 7.24 -5.91
N ALA A 303 24.69 8.56 -5.79
CA ALA A 303 23.74 9.46 -5.14
C ALA A 303 22.59 9.91 -6.03
N ALA A 304 22.79 10.11 -7.33
CA ALA A 304 21.71 10.48 -8.25
C ALA A 304 20.63 9.37 -8.33
N PRO A 305 20.99 8.07 -8.48
CA PRO A 305 20.03 6.98 -8.31
C PRO A 305 19.39 6.98 -6.91
N LYS A 306 20.14 7.33 -5.85
CA LYS A 306 19.64 7.42 -4.47
C LYS A 306 18.77 8.64 -4.15
N CYS A 307 18.84 9.74 -4.89
CA CYS A 307 17.92 10.88 -4.74
C CYS A 307 16.62 10.65 -5.53
N ILE A 308 16.71 9.84 -6.59
CA ILE A 308 15.52 9.12 -7.06
C ILE A 308 15.05 8.28 -5.88
N VAL A 309 15.92 7.43 -5.31
CA VAL A 309 15.75 6.44 -4.22
C VAL A 309 15.77 6.99 -2.78
N ALA A 310 14.82 7.88 -2.43
CA ALA A 310 14.62 8.48 -1.10
C ALA A 310 15.17 7.58 0.01
N PHE A 311 16.30 7.99 0.55
CA PHE A 311 17.03 7.16 1.48
C PHE A 311 16.48 7.44 2.88
N VAL A 312 15.90 6.37 3.41
CA VAL A 312 14.96 6.23 4.52
C VAL A 312 15.61 6.29 5.90
N PHE A 313 14.85 6.74 6.91
CA PHE A 313 14.87 6.10 8.24
C PHE A 313 13.50 5.85 8.92
N VAL A 314 12.35 6.31 8.39
CA VAL A 314 11.04 5.99 9.03
C VAL A 314 10.62 4.51 8.89
N PHE A 315 11.25 3.76 7.97
CA PHE A 315 11.11 2.30 7.86
C PHE A 315 12.45 1.62 8.08
N HIS A 316 12.47 0.73 9.08
CA HIS A 316 13.57 -0.14 9.51
C HIS A 316 14.48 -0.62 8.35
N GLN A 317 15.78 -0.84 8.60
CA GLN A 317 16.81 -1.38 7.67
C GLN A 317 16.35 -2.58 6.82
N TYR A 318 15.31 -3.29 7.25
CA TYR A 318 14.69 -4.38 6.51
C TYR A 318 13.94 -3.94 5.24
N TYR A 319 13.35 -2.74 5.18
CA TYR A 319 12.71 -2.23 3.95
C TYR A 319 13.74 -2.07 2.84
N LEU A 320 14.94 -1.57 3.16
CA LEU A 320 16.08 -1.52 2.24
C LEU A 320 16.54 -2.93 1.81
N ARG A 321 16.46 -3.94 2.69
CA ARG A 321 16.74 -5.34 2.33
C ARG A 321 15.67 -5.94 1.42
N LEU A 322 14.39 -5.65 1.66
CA LEU A 322 13.30 -6.04 0.76
C LEU A 322 13.43 -5.35 -0.60
N CYS A 323 13.69 -4.04 -0.61
CA CYS A 323 13.90 -3.29 -1.83
C CYS A 323 15.11 -3.79 -2.61
N ARG A 324 16.22 -4.15 -1.95
CA ARG A 324 17.35 -4.82 -2.61
C ARG A 324 17.02 -6.24 -3.09
N LYS A 325 16.19 -6.98 -2.34
CA LYS A 325 15.77 -8.35 -2.69
C LYS A 325 14.81 -8.37 -3.89
N PHE A 326 14.02 -7.32 -4.07
CA PHE A 326 13.06 -7.17 -5.18
C PHE A 326 13.54 -6.22 -6.28
N ASP A 327 14.84 -5.88 -6.33
CA ASP A 327 15.45 -4.98 -7.32
C ASP A 327 14.77 -3.59 -7.45
N MET A 328 14.25 -3.10 -6.32
CA MET A 328 13.62 -1.79 -6.18
C MET A 328 14.63 -0.64 -5.98
N THR A 329 15.91 -0.90 -6.22
CA THR A 329 17.02 0.05 -6.02
C THR A 329 17.09 1.15 -7.05
N ASP A 330 16.44 1.00 -8.20
CA ASP A 330 16.24 2.05 -9.21
C ASP A 330 14.90 2.80 -9.01
N THR A 331 14.06 2.38 -8.05
CA THR A 331 12.64 2.80 -7.97
C THR A 331 12.21 3.57 -6.75
N LEU A 332 12.98 3.58 -5.65
CA LEU A 332 12.61 4.32 -4.44
C LEU A 332 12.53 5.85 -4.70
N GLY A 333 11.95 6.64 -3.76
CA GLY A 333 11.89 8.10 -3.58
C GLY A 333 11.03 9.03 -4.43
N SER A 334 11.61 10.00 -5.15
CA SER A 334 10.88 11.14 -5.76
C SER A 334 9.70 10.68 -6.63
N PHE A 335 9.88 9.51 -7.28
CA PHE A 335 8.92 8.93 -8.23
C PHE A 335 8.38 7.55 -7.81
N LEU A 336 8.72 7.04 -6.62
CA LEU A 336 8.12 5.80 -6.10
C LEU A 336 6.65 6.04 -5.79
N LEU A 337 5.78 5.10 -6.19
CA LEU A 337 4.32 5.25 -6.09
C LEU A 337 3.85 6.61 -6.66
N HIS A 338 4.52 7.08 -7.70
CA HIS A 338 4.26 8.37 -8.36
C HIS A 338 4.40 9.57 -7.41
N GLY A 339 5.32 9.47 -6.45
CA GLY A 339 5.55 10.51 -5.47
C GLY A 339 4.45 10.63 -4.41
N GLN A 340 3.50 9.69 -4.35
CA GLN A 340 2.38 9.68 -3.39
C GLN A 340 2.80 9.02 -2.06
N ILE A 341 3.91 9.47 -1.49
CA ILE A 341 4.51 8.93 -0.27
C ILE A 341 4.96 10.13 0.57
N CYS A 342 4.57 10.18 1.85
CA CYS A 342 4.93 11.28 2.75
C CYS A 342 6.45 11.45 2.97
N PHE A 343 7.26 10.44 2.65
CA PHE A 343 8.72 10.50 2.68
C PHE A 343 9.37 10.49 1.30
N SER A 344 8.59 10.79 0.25
CA SER A 344 9.14 11.01 -1.08
C SER A 344 10.05 12.24 -1.06
N THR A 345 11.22 12.14 -1.65
CA THR A 345 12.12 13.28 -1.85
C THR A 345 11.42 14.29 -2.77
N LYS A 346 11.09 15.48 -2.23
CA LYS A 346 10.43 16.57 -2.99
C LYS A 346 11.36 17.76 -3.25
N LEU A 347 12.43 17.84 -2.46
CA LEU A 347 13.41 18.90 -2.47
C LEU A 347 14.79 18.25 -2.52
N ILE A 348 15.51 18.46 -3.62
CA ILE A 348 16.91 18.04 -3.79
C ILE A 348 17.78 19.28 -3.78
N ILE A 349 18.77 19.31 -2.90
CA ILE A 349 19.72 20.41 -2.77
C ILE A 349 21.12 19.88 -3.10
N VAL A 350 21.77 20.46 -4.09
CA VAL A 350 23.05 19.99 -4.63
C VAL A 350 24.08 21.11 -4.56
N LEU A 351 25.30 20.78 -4.12
CA LEU A 351 26.41 21.74 -4.18
C LEU A 351 26.87 22.00 -5.62
N GLU A 352 27.12 23.28 -5.93
CA GLU A 352 27.45 23.82 -7.26
C GLU A 352 28.53 23.00 -7.98
N ALA A 353 29.55 22.54 -7.26
CA ALA A 353 30.68 21.79 -7.80
C ALA A 353 30.30 20.48 -8.55
N ILE A 354 29.17 19.85 -8.21
CA ILE A 354 28.69 18.61 -8.83
C ILE A 354 27.35 18.75 -9.54
N ALA A 355 26.78 19.96 -9.56
CA ALA A 355 25.40 20.20 -9.96
C ALA A 355 25.14 19.78 -11.42
N GLU A 356 26.04 20.10 -12.34
CA GLU A 356 25.89 19.76 -13.77
C GLU A 356 25.84 18.23 -13.97
N LYS A 357 26.83 17.51 -13.43
CA LYS A 357 26.92 16.05 -13.52
C LYS A 357 25.72 15.38 -12.86
N PHE A 358 25.35 15.82 -11.66
CA PHE A 358 24.20 15.28 -10.94
C PHE A 358 22.90 15.49 -11.71
N THR A 359 22.66 16.69 -12.23
CA THR A 359 21.45 17.02 -12.99
C THR A 359 21.32 16.16 -14.23
N ALA A 360 22.41 15.96 -14.96
CA ALA A 360 22.45 15.11 -16.16
C ALA A 360 22.10 13.64 -15.83
N GLU A 361 22.73 13.06 -14.81
CA GLU A 361 22.48 11.67 -14.40
C GLU A 361 21.05 11.49 -13.84
N PHE A 362 20.59 12.43 -13.00
CA PHE A 362 19.26 12.41 -12.42
C PHE A 362 18.18 12.48 -13.50
N ARG A 363 18.34 13.39 -14.48
CA ARG A 363 17.46 13.50 -15.65
C ARG A 363 17.46 12.22 -16.48
N ALA A 364 18.64 11.66 -16.77
CA ALA A 364 18.77 10.46 -17.60
C ALA A 364 18.09 9.24 -16.98
N LYS A 365 18.10 9.13 -15.65
CA LYS A 365 17.39 8.08 -14.91
C LYS A 365 15.89 8.33 -14.81
N ALA A 366 15.47 9.59 -14.70
CA ALA A 366 14.06 9.96 -14.59
C ALA A 366 13.29 9.90 -15.93
N GLN A 367 13.93 10.26 -17.05
CA GLN A 367 13.27 10.38 -18.37
C GLN A 367 12.70 9.06 -18.91
N ASN A 368 13.25 7.92 -18.50
CA ASN A 368 12.81 6.60 -18.96
C ASN A 368 11.61 6.05 -18.17
N ARG A 369 11.14 6.78 -17.16
CA ARG A 369 10.01 6.33 -16.33
C ARG A 369 8.69 6.63 -17.04
N GLN A 370 7.86 5.61 -17.14
CA GLN A 370 6.55 5.73 -17.77
C GLN A 370 5.62 6.60 -16.90
N PRO A 371 4.71 7.39 -17.52
CA PRO A 371 3.60 8.00 -16.80
C PRO A 371 2.71 6.92 -16.20
N VAL A 372 2.23 7.15 -14.99
CA VAL A 372 1.40 6.16 -14.28
C VAL A 372 0.25 6.83 -13.56
N ASP A 373 -0.83 6.07 -13.43
CA ASP A 373 -2.06 6.51 -12.81
C ASP A 373 -1.87 6.88 -11.33
N VAL A 374 -2.42 8.03 -10.95
CA VAL A 374 -2.51 8.48 -9.55
C VAL A 374 -3.89 8.18 -8.98
N VAL A 375 -3.98 8.12 -7.65
CA VAL A 375 -5.18 7.56 -7.00
C VAL A 375 -6.44 8.42 -7.21
N SER A 376 -6.29 9.70 -7.54
CA SER A 376 -7.44 10.59 -7.73
C SER A 376 -7.13 11.78 -8.63
N LYS A 377 -8.17 12.27 -9.31
CA LYS A 377 -8.14 13.52 -10.09
C LYS A 377 -7.71 14.73 -9.25
N ARG A 378 -7.98 14.75 -7.94
CA ARG A 378 -7.57 15.86 -7.06
C ARG A 378 -6.04 15.99 -6.98
N ILE A 379 -5.32 14.88 -6.92
CA ILE A 379 -3.84 14.91 -6.89
C ILE A 379 -3.30 15.42 -8.23
N ILE A 380 -3.97 15.07 -9.32
CA ILE A 380 -3.66 15.59 -10.66
C ILE A 380 -3.87 17.10 -10.69
N ASP A 381 -5.06 17.57 -10.33
CA ASP A 381 -5.43 18.98 -10.33
C ASP A 381 -4.48 19.80 -9.41
N ASN A 382 -4.15 19.28 -8.23
CA ASN A 382 -3.20 19.92 -7.30
C ASN A 382 -1.79 20.00 -7.88
N THR A 383 -1.25 18.87 -8.37
CA THR A 383 0.09 18.83 -8.96
C THR A 383 0.18 19.77 -10.16
N ASN A 384 -0.86 19.81 -11.00
CA ASN A 384 -0.95 20.72 -12.13
C ASN A 384 -0.95 22.17 -11.69
N SER A 385 -1.80 22.54 -10.72
CA SER A 385 -1.88 23.91 -10.22
C SER A 385 -0.52 24.40 -9.71
N LEU A 386 0.23 23.55 -9.01
CA LEU A 386 1.54 23.90 -8.46
C LEU A 386 2.61 24.05 -9.56
N VAL A 387 2.61 23.16 -10.55
CA VAL A 387 3.57 23.20 -11.66
C VAL A 387 3.29 24.38 -12.59
N GLU A 388 2.03 24.67 -12.88
CA GLU A 388 1.62 25.82 -13.71
C GLU A 388 1.92 27.15 -13.02
N ASP A 389 1.71 27.24 -11.69
CA ASP A 389 2.12 28.41 -10.90
C ASP A 389 3.63 28.64 -10.98
N ALA A 390 4.43 27.60 -10.77
CA ALA A 390 5.88 27.67 -10.88
C ALA A 390 6.33 28.10 -12.28
N ARG A 391 5.72 27.52 -13.33
CA ARG A 391 5.98 27.87 -14.73
C ARG A 391 5.66 29.34 -15.02
N ALA A 392 4.51 29.83 -14.55
CA ALA A 392 4.10 31.22 -14.74
C ALA A 392 5.04 32.22 -14.04
N LYS A 393 5.69 31.79 -12.96
CA LYS A 393 6.66 32.60 -12.19
C LYS A 393 8.12 32.40 -12.61
N GLY A 394 8.36 31.67 -13.71
CA GLY A 394 9.69 31.57 -14.33
C GLY A 394 10.57 30.43 -13.81
N CYS A 395 10.01 29.35 -13.25
CA CYS A 395 10.80 28.16 -13.01
C CYS A 395 11.30 27.55 -14.32
N GLU A 396 12.38 26.78 -14.25
CA GLU A 396 12.91 26.02 -15.37
C GLU A 396 12.59 24.54 -15.22
N PHE A 397 12.39 23.86 -16.35
CA PHE A 397 12.10 22.44 -16.39
C PHE A 397 13.35 21.68 -16.82
N VAL A 398 13.94 20.92 -15.91
CA VAL A 398 14.99 19.93 -16.23
C VAL A 398 14.38 18.72 -16.95
N LEU A 399 13.16 18.34 -16.55
CA LEU A 399 12.35 17.29 -17.16
C LEU A 399 10.86 17.66 -17.09
N GLY A 400 10.12 17.36 -18.16
CA GLY A 400 8.67 17.58 -18.23
C GLY A 400 8.23 18.91 -18.87
N ALA A 401 9.15 19.68 -19.47
CA ALA A 401 8.84 20.94 -20.15
C ALA A 401 7.88 20.72 -21.34
N GLY A 402 6.82 21.54 -21.44
CA GLY A 402 5.99 21.61 -22.66
C GLY A 402 4.91 20.53 -22.83
N MET A 403 4.50 19.85 -21.76
CA MET A 403 3.40 18.87 -21.82
C MET A 403 2.17 19.35 -21.05
N PRO A 404 1.32 20.22 -21.65
CA PRO A 404 0.01 20.51 -21.10
C PRO A 404 -0.86 19.26 -21.23
N GLY A 405 -1.21 18.66 -20.09
CA GLY A 405 -2.05 17.47 -20.03
C GLY A 405 -1.24 16.18 -20.22
N PHE A 406 -1.33 15.30 -19.23
CA PHE A 406 -0.66 14.02 -19.24
C PHE A 406 -1.12 13.11 -20.38
N VAL A 407 -0.29 12.12 -20.67
CA VAL A 407 -0.48 11.06 -21.67
C VAL A 407 -1.88 10.43 -21.62
N ARG A 408 -2.55 10.40 -20.44
CA ARG A 408 -3.95 10.00 -20.22
C ARG A 408 -4.58 10.76 -19.02
N PRO A 409 -5.93 10.85 -18.88
CA PRO A 409 -6.62 11.64 -17.85
C PRO A 409 -6.29 11.34 -16.38
N SER A 410 -5.72 10.17 -16.08
CA SER A 410 -5.41 9.69 -14.74
C SER A 410 -3.92 9.59 -14.42
N ALA A 411 -3.04 9.76 -15.40
CA ALA A 411 -1.61 9.50 -15.26
C ALA A 411 -0.81 10.78 -14.97
N LEU A 412 0.23 10.72 -14.14
CA LEU A 412 1.23 11.79 -14.00
C LEU A 412 2.59 11.32 -14.54
N GLN A 413 3.30 12.21 -15.22
CA GLN A 413 4.69 11.96 -15.64
C GLN A 413 5.68 12.59 -14.65
N PRO A 414 6.93 12.08 -14.58
CA PRO A 414 7.97 12.70 -13.77
C PRO A 414 8.26 14.14 -14.19
N ILE A 415 8.28 15.05 -13.22
CA ILE A 415 8.60 16.47 -13.41
C ILE A 415 9.79 16.83 -12.53
N ILE A 416 10.79 17.47 -13.12
CA ILE A 416 11.95 18.00 -12.39
C ILE A 416 12.02 19.50 -12.68
N LEU A 417 11.83 20.30 -11.65
CA LEU A 417 11.90 21.76 -11.72
C LEU A 417 13.23 22.24 -11.13
N THR A 418 13.78 23.31 -11.68
CA THR A 418 14.87 24.10 -11.10
C THR A 418 14.48 25.58 -11.09
N ASN A 419 15.27 26.43 -10.46
CA ASN A 419 14.98 27.86 -10.26
C ASN A 419 13.64 28.10 -9.55
N VAL A 420 13.27 27.24 -8.60
CA VAL A 420 12.04 27.41 -7.80
C VAL A 420 12.28 28.43 -6.70
N THR A 421 11.48 29.49 -6.65
CA THR A 421 11.62 30.58 -5.66
C THR A 421 10.50 30.55 -4.62
N LYS A 422 10.65 31.30 -3.52
CA LYS A 422 9.66 31.42 -2.44
C LYS A 422 8.29 31.93 -2.91
N ASP A 423 8.26 32.65 -4.02
CA ASP A 423 6.99 33.16 -4.58
C ASP A 423 6.19 32.06 -5.26
N MET A 424 6.78 30.89 -5.55
CA MET A 424 6.11 29.76 -6.21
C MET A 424 5.44 28.85 -5.19
N ALA A 425 4.17 28.51 -5.40
CA ALA A 425 3.40 27.71 -4.44
C ALA A 425 4.03 26.33 -4.16
N ILE A 426 4.73 25.75 -5.14
CA ILE A 426 5.42 24.46 -5.00
C ILE A 426 6.64 24.52 -4.06
N TYR A 427 7.14 25.72 -3.74
CA TYR A 427 8.21 25.92 -2.75
C TYR A 427 7.78 25.43 -1.37
N ASP A 428 6.60 25.84 -0.91
CA ASP A 428 6.06 25.47 0.41
C ASP A 428 5.05 24.35 0.38
N SER A 429 4.37 24.10 -0.75
CA SER A 429 3.32 23.07 -0.82
C SER A 429 3.88 21.70 -1.20
N GLU A 430 3.21 20.64 -0.74
CA GLU A 430 3.44 19.27 -1.20
C GLU A 430 2.52 18.94 -2.39
N SER A 431 3.08 18.51 -3.51
CA SER A 431 2.29 18.11 -4.69
C SER A 431 1.59 16.77 -4.50
N PHE A 432 2.22 15.87 -3.73
CA PHE A 432 1.90 14.44 -3.66
C PHE A 432 1.86 13.74 -5.03
N GLY A 433 2.51 14.35 -6.03
CA GLY A 433 2.69 13.80 -7.37
C GLY A 433 4.17 13.55 -7.67
N PRO A 434 4.51 13.04 -8.87
CA PRO A 434 5.87 12.72 -9.27
C PRO A 434 6.61 13.99 -9.70
N SER A 435 6.64 15.01 -8.83
CA SER A 435 7.38 16.24 -9.03
C SER A 435 8.43 16.44 -7.95
N VAL A 436 9.57 17.00 -8.34
CA VAL A 436 10.70 17.32 -7.46
C VAL A 436 11.32 18.64 -7.85
N SER A 437 11.70 19.44 -6.86
CA SER A 437 12.42 20.71 -7.05
C SER A 437 13.90 20.51 -6.76
N LEU A 438 14.75 20.87 -7.71
CA LEU A 438 16.19 20.80 -7.65
C LEU A 438 16.76 22.21 -7.40
N TYR A 439 17.58 22.33 -6.36
CA TYR A 439 18.26 23.57 -5.98
C TYR A 439 19.76 23.36 -6.05
N ILE A 440 20.44 24.37 -6.58
CA ILE A 440 21.89 24.43 -6.62
C ILE A 440 22.32 25.51 -5.64
N VAL A 441 23.19 25.15 -4.69
CA VAL A 441 23.70 26.07 -3.66
C VAL A 441 25.22 25.99 -3.59
N LYS A 442 25.87 27.01 -3.03
CA LYS A 442 27.33 27.10 -3.02
C LYS A 442 27.96 26.51 -1.77
N THR A 443 27.22 26.56 -0.66
CA THR A 443 27.76 26.21 0.66
C THR A 443 26.84 25.25 1.41
N GLU A 444 27.42 24.54 2.38
CA GLU A 444 26.66 23.69 3.31
C GLU A 444 25.64 24.51 4.13
N ASP A 445 26.02 25.72 4.53
CA ASP A 445 25.16 26.60 5.33
C ASP A 445 23.91 27.02 4.55
N GLU A 446 24.06 27.35 3.26
CA GLU A 446 22.93 27.59 2.36
C GLU A 446 22.07 26.34 2.21
N ALA A 447 22.67 25.15 2.10
CA ALA A 447 21.95 23.90 1.97
C ALA A 447 21.10 23.59 3.23
N VAL A 448 21.68 23.77 4.41
CA VAL A 448 20.99 23.60 5.69
C VAL A 448 19.88 24.63 5.85
N ALA A 449 20.15 25.91 5.57
CA ALA A 449 19.15 26.97 5.65
C ALA A 449 17.96 26.70 4.72
N LEU A 450 18.22 26.21 3.51
CA LEU A 450 17.16 25.85 2.57
C LEU A 450 16.41 24.58 3.02
N ALA A 451 17.08 23.57 3.55
CA ALA A 451 16.42 22.37 4.08
C ALA A 451 15.47 22.69 5.24
N ASN A 452 15.82 23.65 6.09
CA ASN A 452 15.01 24.10 7.24
C ASN A 452 14.02 25.22 6.89
N SER A 453 13.98 25.68 5.63
CA SER A 453 13.10 26.78 5.22
C SER A 453 11.62 26.39 5.07
N SER A 454 11.33 25.09 5.04
CA SER A 454 9.98 24.56 4.89
C SER A 454 9.29 24.38 6.24
N ALA A 455 7.98 24.56 6.30
CA ALA A 455 7.18 24.26 7.49
C ALA A 455 7.09 22.75 7.80
N TYR A 456 7.61 21.88 6.92
CA TYR A 456 7.63 20.43 7.10
C TYR A 456 8.99 19.95 7.64
N GLY A 457 8.99 18.83 8.38
CA GLY A 457 10.21 18.26 8.97
C GLY A 457 10.12 16.76 9.23
N LEU A 458 9.64 15.96 8.26
CA LEU A 458 9.39 14.52 8.49
C LEU A 458 10.65 13.64 8.33
N ASN A 459 11.30 13.70 7.16
CA ASN A 459 12.55 12.98 6.88
C ASN A 459 13.50 13.87 6.10
N ALA A 460 14.81 13.68 6.31
CA ALA A 460 15.85 14.17 5.43
C ALA A 460 16.81 13.05 5.01
N ALA A 461 17.73 13.36 4.10
CA ALA A 461 18.88 12.51 3.78
C ALA A 461 20.09 13.40 3.46
N VAL A 462 21.29 12.94 3.82
CA VAL A 462 22.57 13.60 3.51
C VAL A 462 23.49 12.62 2.80
N TYR A 463 23.97 12.98 1.60
CA TYR A 463 24.96 12.21 0.85
C TYR A 463 26.34 12.90 0.93
N SER A 464 27.35 12.10 1.25
CA SER A 464 28.76 12.48 1.33
C SER A 464 29.61 11.21 1.35
N GLN A 465 30.85 11.27 0.88
CA GLN A 465 31.80 10.18 1.10
C GLN A 465 32.43 10.25 2.50
N ASN A 466 32.42 11.44 3.12
CA ASN A 466 32.88 11.64 4.49
C ASN A 466 31.72 11.56 5.50
N VAL A 467 31.67 10.46 6.26
CA VAL A 467 30.62 10.22 7.26
C VAL A 467 30.60 11.28 8.37
N THR A 468 31.76 11.75 8.82
CA THR A 468 31.85 12.79 9.87
C THR A 468 31.25 14.11 9.39
N ARG A 469 31.52 14.47 8.13
CA ARG A 469 30.92 15.63 7.47
C ARG A 469 29.40 15.46 7.32
N ALA A 470 28.94 14.30 6.86
CA ALA A 470 27.51 14.00 6.73
C ALA A 470 26.78 14.14 8.08
N LEU A 471 27.35 13.60 9.16
CA LEU A 471 26.79 13.72 10.51
C LEU A 471 26.76 15.16 11.02
N ARG A 472 27.78 15.97 10.72
CA ARG A 472 27.81 17.39 11.08
C ARG A 472 26.68 18.16 10.40
N VAL A 473 26.44 17.91 9.11
CA VAL A 473 25.34 18.55 8.36
C VAL A 473 23.99 18.04 8.86
N ALA A 474 23.84 16.72 9.01
CA ALA A 474 22.60 16.10 9.48
C ALA A 474 22.10 16.68 10.81
N ARG A 475 23.00 16.91 11.79
CA ARG A 475 22.62 17.46 13.10
C ARG A 475 22.03 18.87 13.07
N GLN A 476 22.15 19.58 11.94
CA GLN A 476 21.63 20.94 11.78
C GLN A 476 20.28 20.96 11.04
N ILE A 477 19.80 19.83 10.52
CA ILE A 477 18.53 19.76 9.79
C ILE A 477 17.37 19.50 10.76
N GLU A 478 16.32 20.28 10.65
CA GLU A 478 15.12 20.21 11.50
C GLU A 478 14.14 19.17 10.97
N CYS A 479 14.50 17.89 11.10
CA CYS A 479 13.66 16.77 10.69
C CYS A 479 13.59 15.70 11.78
N GLY A 480 12.44 15.02 11.89
CA GLY A 480 12.25 13.91 12.84
C GLY A 480 13.10 12.67 12.52
N THR A 481 13.66 12.59 11.31
CA THR A 481 14.46 11.46 10.84
C THR A 481 15.43 11.91 9.75
N ILE A 482 16.69 11.45 9.74
CA ILE A 482 17.75 11.84 8.78
C ILE A 482 18.60 10.63 8.39
#